data_AF-A0A3D1MDJ2-F1
#
_entry.id   AF-A0A3D1MDJ2-F1
#
_cell.length_a   1.000
_cell.length_b   1.000
_cell.length_c   1.000
_cell.angle_alpha   90.00
_cell.angle_beta   90.00
_cell.angle_gamma   90.00
#
_symmetry.space_group_name_H-M   'P 1'
#
loop_
_entity.id
_entity.type
_entity.pdbx_description
1 polymer ?
#
loop_
_entity_poly.entity_id
_entity_poly.type
_entity_poly.pdbx_seq_one_letter_code
_entity_poly.pdbx_strand_id
1 'polypeptide(L)'
;MSKALVIGSGFAGISAASHLAQKGYEVKVLEKNEGAGGRCSVWSKNDFTFDMGPSWYWMPDVFERYFNQFGKQVQDYYTLDRLDPGYRVFFPENLCVDIPGNEVELFQLFDRLEENGGEKLEIF
;
A
#
# COMPACT_ATOMS: atom_id res chain seq x y z
N MET A 1 -35.51 5.51 -0.39
CA MET A 1 -34.07 5.18 -0.33
C MET A 1 -33.43 5.72 -1.60
N SER A 2 -32.40 6.57 -1.49
CA SER A 2 -31.74 7.13 -2.67
C SER A 2 -30.82 6.11 -3.31
N LYS A 3 -30.71 6.10 -4.64
CA LYS A 3 -29.82 5.19 -5.37
C LYS A 3 -28.56 5.92 -5.79
N ALA A 4 -27.43 5.22 -5.76
CA ALA A 4 -26.17 5.73 -6.28
C ALA A 4 -25.53 4.70 -7.22
N LEU A 5 -24.96 5.18 -8.32
CA LEU A 5 -24.19 4.38 -9.26
C LEU A 5 -22.72 4.81 -9.17
N VAL A 6 -21.83 3.87 -8.86
CA VAL A 6 -20.39 4.08 -8.86
C VAL A 6 -19.79 3.30 -10.02
N ILE A 7 -19.05 3.97 -10.89
CA ILE A 7 -18.41 3.36 -12.07
C ILE A 7 -16.92 3.23 -11.79
N GLY A 8 -16.44 1.99 -11.76
CA GLY A 8 -15.09 1.60 -11.39
C GLY A 8 -14.99 1.17 -9.93
N SER A 9 -14.28 0.07 -9.70
CA SER A 9 -14.10 -0.56 -8.38
C SER A 9 -12.64 -0.52 -7.89
N GLY A 10 -11.92 0.56 -8.22
CA GLY A 10 -10.64 0.87 -7.56
C GLY A 10 -10.85 1.41 -6.13
N PHE A 11 -9.76 1.67 -5.40
CA PHE A 11 -9.81 2.18 -4.02
C PHE A 11 -10.75 3.38 -3.82
N ALA A 12 -10.68 4.38 -4.72
CA ALA A 12 -11.56 5.55 -4.64
C ALA A 12 -13.04 5.18 -4.86
N GLY A 13 -13.33 4.31 -5.82
CA GLY A 13 -14.69 3.87 -6.12
C GLY A 13 -15.30 3.05 -4.99
N ILE A 14 -14.56 2.07 -4.47
CA ILE A 14 -15.01 1.23 -3.34
C ILE A 14 -15.17 2.09 -2.08
N SER A 15 -14.24 3.00 -1.80
CA SER A 15 -14.35 3.91 -0.66
C SER A 15 -15.58 4.82 -0.78
N ALA A 16 -15.83 5.40 -1.95
CA ALA A 16 -17.04 6.19 -2.18
C ALA A 16 -18.31 5.34 -2.02
N ALA A 17 -18.33 4.13 -2.59
CA ALA A 17 -19.46 3.22 -2.50
C ALA A 17 -19.77 2.81 -1.05
N SER A 18 -18.76 2.48 -0.25
CA SER A 18 -18.95 2.10 1.16
C SER A 18 -19.50 3.24 2.01
N HIS A 19 -19.00 4.46 1.81
CA HIS A 19 -19.52 5.64 2.51
C HIS A 19 -20.94 6.02 2.09
N LEU A 20 -21.28 5.88 0.80
CA LEU A 20 -22.65 6.09 0.33
C LEU A 20 -23.60 5.05 0.92
N ALA A 21 -23.19 3.78 0.97
CA ALA A 21 -23.97 2.71 1.59
C ALA A 21 -24.18 2.97 3.10
N GLN A 22 -23.14 3.40 3.83
CA GLN A 22 -23.25 3.78 5.24
C GLN A 22 -24.24 4.94 5.46
N LYS A 23 -24.38 5.85 4.50
CA LYS A 23 -25.38 6.93 4.50
C LYS A 23 -26.79 6.48 4.10
N GLY A 24 -27.02 5.19 3.88
CA GLY A 24 -28.33 4.61 3.56
C GLY A 24 -28.71 4.64 2.08
N TYR A 25 -27.74 4.84 1.18
CA TYR A 25 -27.99 4.72 -0.27
C TYR A 25 -28.02 3.24 -0.68
N GLU A 26 -28.89 2.91 -1.64
CA GLU A 26 -28.78 1.68 -2.41
C GLU A 26 -27.70 1.90 -3.49
N VAL A 27 -26.50 1.35 -3.26
CA VAL A 27 -25.35 1.58 -4.13
C VAL A 27 -25.16 0.41 -5.09
N LYS A 28 -25.06 0.72 -6.38
CA LYS A 28 -24.62 -0.22 -7.42
C LYS A 28 -23.22 0.16 -7.88
N VAL A 29 -22.28 -0.77 -7.82
CA VAL A 29 -20.94 -0.60 -8.37
C VAL A 29 -20.87 -1.32 -9.72
N LEU A 30 -20.38 -0.65 -10.75
CA LEU A 30 -20.11 -1.23 -12.05
C LEU A 30 -18.61 -1.33 -12.26
N GLU A 31 -18.12 -2.53 -12.51
CA GLU A 31 -16.75 -2.79 -12.91
C GLU A 31 -16.75 -3.43 -14.29
N LYS A 32 -15.86 -2.96 -15.17
CA LYS A 32 -15.74 -3.51 -16.53
C LYS A 32 -14.84 -4.75 -16.57
N ASN A 33 -13.94 -4.87 -15.59
CA ASN A 33 -13.01 -6.00 -15.46
C ASN A 33 -13.69 -7.18 -14.73
N GLU A 34 -13.05 -8.34 -14.74
CA GLU A 34 -13.58 -9.56 -14.09
C GLU A 34 -13.63 -9.48 -12.56
N GLY A 35 -12.84 -8.58 -11.96
CA GLY A 35 -12.71 -8.43 -10.52
C GLY A 35 -12.48 -7.00 -10.09
N ALA A 36 -12.66 -6.78 -8.79
CA ALA A 36 -12.46 -5.48 -8.16
C ALA A 36 -10.97 -5.12 -7.99
N GLY A 37 -10.69 -3.85 -7.67
CA GLY A 37 -9.34 -3.37 -7.35
C GLY A 37 -8.80 -2.32 -8.33
N GLY A 38 -9.36 -2.23 -9.54
CA GLY A 38 -8.94 -1.25 -10.55
C GLY A 38 -7.45 -1.39 -10.87
N ARG A 39 -6.64 -0.37 -10.51
CA ARG A 39 -5.17 -0.42 -10.66
C ARG A 39 -4.48 -1.38 -9.70
N CYS A 40 -5.15 -1.84 -8.65
CA CYS A 40 -4.64 -2.81 -7.68
C CYS A 40 -5.24 -4.18 -7.95
N SER A 41 -5.39 -4.53 -9.23
CA SER A 41 -5.88 -5.85 -9.63
C SER A 41 -4.78 -6.90 -9.46
N VAL A 42 -5.22 -8.14 -9.36
CA VAL A 42 -4.35 -9.30 -9.24
C VAL A 42 -4.53 -10.15 -10.49
N TRP A 43 -3.42 -10.63 -11.05
CA TRP A 43 -3.42 -11.62 -12.10
C TRP A 43 -2.72 -12.88 -11.60
N SER A 44 -3.30 -14.05 -11.86
CA SER A 44 -2.71 -15.33 -11.46
C SER A 44 -2.58 -16.25 -12.67
N LYS A 45 -1.47 -16.98 -12.73
CA LYS A 45 -1.21 -17.97 -13.77
C LYS A 45 -0.41 -19.14 -13.20
N ASN A 46 -0.95 -20.35 -13.37
CA ASN A 46 -0.44 -21.54 -12.69
C ASN A 46 -0.39 -21.27 -11.17
N ASP A 47 0.75 -21.54 -10.53
CA ASP A 47 0.95 -21.31 -9.09
C ASP A 47 1.57 -19.94 -8.76
N PHE A 48 1.58 -19.01 -9.72
CA PHE A 48 2.11 -17.65 -9.52
C PHE A 48 0.99 -16.61 -9.45
N THR A 49 1.13 -15.68 -8.51
CA THR A 49 0.26 -14.52 -8.34
C THR A 49 1.07 -13.25 -8.53
N PHE A 50 0.52 -12.32 -9.31
CA PHE A 50 1.14 -11.06 -9.67
C PHE A 50 0.20 -9.91 -9.30
N ASP A 51 0.67 -9.02 -8.44
CA ASP A 51 0.03 -7.72 -8.25
C ASP A 51 0.29 -6.88 -9.50
N MET A 52 -0.78 -6.42 -10.14
CA MET A 52 -0.71 -5.64 -11.39
C MET A 52 -0.61 -4.13 -11.14
N GLY A 53 -0.34 -3.76 -9.90
CA GLY A 53 -0.52 -2.42 -9.36
C GLY A 53 0.64 -1.94 -8.51
N PRO A 54 0.36 -1.05 -7.54
CA PRO A 54 1.35 -0.63 -6.55
C PRO A 54 1.88 -1.85 -5.78
N SER A 55 3.21 -1.91 -5.64
CA SER A 55 3.90 -2.98 -4.89
C SER A 55 4.35 -2.54 -3.50
N TRP A 56 4.27 -1.24 -3.18
CA TRP A 56 4.68 -0.68 -1.89
C TRP A 56 3.46 -0.36 -1.04
N TYR A 57 3.48 -0.86 0.19
CA TYR A 57 2.44 -0.59 1.17
C TYR A 57 2.90 0.51 2.13
N TRP A 58 2.47 1.74 1.88
CA TRP A 58 2.81 2.91 2.68
C TRP A 58 1.61 3.40 3.48
N MET A 59 1.87 4.07 4.60
CA MET A 59 0.85 4.71 5.43
C MET A 59 -0.26 3.75 5.90
N PRO A 60 0.08 2.70 6.68
CA PRO A 60 -0.91 1.73 7.19
C PRO A 60 -2.08 2.39 7.93
N ASP A 61 -1.82 3.52 8.61
CA ASP A 61 -2.79 4.33 9.34
C ASP A 61 -3.94 4.84 8.46
N VAL A 62 -3.71 5.04 7.15
CA VAL A 62 -4.76 5.46 6.21
C VAL A 62 -5.82 4.37 6.06
N PHE A 63 -5.39 3.12 5.96
CA PHE A 63 -6.29 1.97 5.87
C PHE A 63 -6.97 1.72 7.21
N GLU A 64 -6.23 1.74 8.32
CA GLU A 64 -6.78 1.61 9.67
C GLU A 64 -7.89 2.63 9.92
N ARG A 65 -7.65 3.91 9.61
CA ARG A 65 -8.67 4.96 9.72
C ARG A 65 -9.89 4.69 8.86
N TYR A 66 -9.72 4.21 7.62
CA TYR A 66 -10.84 3.85 6.76
C TYR A 66 -11.68 2.72 7.36
N PHE A 67 -11.07 1.60 7.75
CA PHE A 67 -11.79 0.46 8.32
C PHE A 67 -12.48 0.81 9.66
N ASN A 68 -11.82 1.62 10.50
CA ASN A 68 -12.37 2.09 11.77
C ASN A 68 -13.67 2.89 11.59
N GLN A 69 -13.86 3.61 10.47
CA GLN A 69 -15.11 4.32 10.17
C GLN A 69 -16.32 3.37 10.02
N PHE A 70 -16.08 2.08 9.79
CA PHE A 70 -17.10 1.04 9.68
C PHE A 70 -17.08 0.07 10.87
N GLY A 71 -16.37 0.41 11.96
CA GLY A 71 -16.24 -0.43 13.15
C GLY A 71 -15.46 -1.72 12.89
N LYS A 72 -14.48 -1.66 11.98
CA LYS A 72 -13.64 -2.79 11.57
C LYS A 72 -12.17 -2.49 11.83
N GLN A 73 -11.40 -3.55 12.04
CA GLN A 73 -9.95 -3.47 12.15
C GLN A 73 -9.31 -4.07 10.89
N VAL A 74 -8.15 -3.57 10.48
CA VAL A 74 -7.45 -4.11 9.30
C VAL A 74 -7.04 -5.57 9.49
N GLN A 75 -6.75 -5.95 10.73
CA GLN A 75 -6.41 -7.32 11.13
C GLN A 75 -7.57 -8.31 10.96
N ASP A 76 -8.81 -7.82 10.80
CA ASP A 76 -9.95 -8.67 10.45
C ASP A 76 -9.86 -9.21 9.00
N TYR A 77 -8.99 -8.61 8.18
CA TYR A 77 -8.91 -8.88 6.73
C TYR A 77 -7.53 -9.33 6.27
N TYR A 78 -6.46 -8.78 6.84
CA TYR A 78 -5.09 -9.10 6.44
C TYR A 78 -4.07 -8.84 7.56
N THR A 79 -2.92 -9.49 7.43
CA THR A 79 -1.71 -9.20 8.22
C THR A 79 -0.68 -8.49 7.34
N LEU A 80 0.18 -7.68 7.96
CA LEU A 80 1.28 -7.00 7.28
C LEU A 80 2.61 -7.53 7.83
N ASP A 81 3.42 -8.09 6.95
CA ASP A 81 4.78 -8.48 7.26
C ASP A 81 5.73 -7.35 6.85
N ARG A 82 6.45 -6.78 7.83
CA ARG A 82 7.44 -5.72 7.56
C ARG A 82 8.67 -6.35 6.90
N LEU A 83 8.98 -5.89 5.69
CA LEU A 83 10.21 -6.27 5.00
C LEU A 83 11.41 -5.53 5.59
N ASP A 84 12.46 -6.29 5.89
CA ASP A 84 13.77 -5.77 6.30
C ASP A 84 14.88 -6.66 5.69
N PRO A 85 15.71 -6.14 4.76
CA PRO A 85 15.73 -4.77 4.25
C PRO A 85 14.46 -4.41 3.47
N GLY A 86 14.07 -3.13 3.51
CA GLY A 86 12.90 -2.64 2.78
C GLY A 86 13.08 -2.74 1.27
N TYR A 87 14.30 -2.48 0.79
CA TYR A 87 14.72 -2.73 -0.60
C TYR A 87 16.25 -2.78 -0.70
N ARG A 88 16.75 -3.33 -1.81
CA ARG A 88 18.19 -3.37 -2.15
C ARG A 88 18.44 -2.53 -3.40
N VAL A 89 19.44 -1.65 -3.32
CA VAL A 89 19.94 -0.90 -4.47
C VAL A 89 21.15 -1.62 -5.04
N PHE A 90 21.18 -1.83 -6.36
CA PHE A 90 22.31 -2.43 -7.07
C PHE A 90 23.03 -1.35 -7.87
N PHE A 91 24.34 -1.24 -7.65
CA PHE A 91 25.25 -0.34 -8.36
C PHE A 91 26.14 -1.15 -9.32
N PRO A 92 26.90 -0.49 -10.21
CA PRO A 92 27.95 -1.15 -10.98
C PRO A 92 28.96 -1.88 -10.09
N GLU A 93 29.79 -2.74 -10.70
CA GLU A 93 30.90 -3.43 -10.03
C GLU A 93 30.48 -4.38 -8.88
N ASN A 94 29.25 -4.90 -8.95
CA ASN A 94 28.64 -5.78 -7.94
C ASN A 94 28.49 -5.15 -6.54
N LEU A 95 28.53 -3.82 -6.45
CA LEU A 95 28.19 -3.13 -5.22
C LEU A 95 26.67 -3.16 -5.03
N CYS A 96 26.22 -3.54 -3.84
CA CYS A 96 24.82 -3.43 -3.48
C CYS A 96 24.67 -2.87 -2.06
N VAL A 97 23.57 -2.16 -1.85
CA VAL A 97 23.25 -1.52 -0.58
C VAL A 97 21.84 -1.95 -0.17
N ASP A 98 21.76 -2.62 0.97
CA ASP A 98 20.50 -2.93 1.64
C ASP A 98 20.03 -1.71 2.41
N ILE A 99 18.78 -1.28 2.17
CA ILE A 99 18.17 -0.17 2.89
C ILE A 99 17.40 -0.75 4.09
N PRO A 100 17.90 -0.55 5.32
CA PRO A 100 17.32 -1.17 6.50
C PRO A 100 15.93 -0.60 6.81
N GLY A 101 15.14 -1.41 7.49
CA GLY A 101 13.78 -1.04 7.88
C GLY A 101 13.71 -0.04 9.04
N ASN A 102 14.81 0.28 9.72
CA ASN A 102 14.82 1.15 10.90
C ASN A 102 15.79 2.34 10.76
N GLU A 103 15.45 3.41 11.46
CA GLU A 103 16.11 4.71 11.37
C GLU A 103 17.58 4.69 11.86
N VAL A 104 17.87 4.00 12.96
CA VAL A 104 19.22 3.93 13.53
C VAL A 104 20.19 3.27 12.54
N GLU A 105 19.82 2.11 12.00
CA GLU A 105 20.64 1.42 11.00
C GLU A 105 20.71 2.19 9.68
N LEU A 106 19.66 2.95 9.34
CA LEU A 106 19.65 3.81 8.16
C LEU A 106 20.66 4.95 8.29
N PHE A 107 20.71 5.67 9.42
CA PHE A 107 21.70 6.70 9.66
C PHE A 107 23.13 6.14 9.64
N GLN A 108 23.35 5.02 10.32
CA GLN A 108 24.65 4.32 10.29
C GLN A 108 25.04 3.89 8.87
N LEU A 109 24.07 3.51 8.03
CA LEU A 109 24.33 3.18 6.64
C LEU A 109 24.80 4.42 5.88
N PHE A 110 24.13 5.56 6.03
CA PHE A 110 24.50 6.79 5.35
C PHE A 110 25.88 7.29 5.80
N ASP A 111 26.24 7.18 7.09
CA ASP A 111 27.58 7.50 7.58
C ASP A 111 28.69 6.62 6.97
N ARG A 112 28.36 5.39 6.53
CA ARG A 112 29.30 4.53 5.79
C ARG A 112 29.44 4.92 4.32
N LEU A 113 28.40 5.55 3.75
CA LEU A 113 28.38 5.95 2.34
C LEU A 113 29.02 7.32 2.12
N GLU A 114 28.85 8.24 3.07
CA GLU A 114 29.45 9.56 3.03
C GLU A 114 29.71 10.13 4.43
N GLU A 115 30.66 11.06 4.53
CA GLU A 115 30.95 11.77 5.78
C GLU A 115 29.72 12.54 6.27
N ASN A 116 29.34 12.29 7.54
CA ASN A 116 28.16 12.82 8.22
C ASN A 116 26.84 12.57 7.45
N GLY A 117 26.73 11.43 6.77
CA GLY A 117 25.55 11.07 5.98
C GLY A 117 24.28 10.93 6.83
N GLY A 118 24.38 10.36 8.04
CA GLY A 118 23.24 10.21 8.95
C GLY A 118 22.68 11.57 9.39
N GLU A 119 23.54 12.50 9.79
CA GLU A 119 23.14 13.87 10.18
C GLU A 119 22.47 14.62 9.02
N LYS A 120 22.99 14.45 7.79
CA LYS A 120 22.37 15.06 6.60
C LYS A 120 20.97 14.52 6.34
N LEU A 121 20.75 13.22 6.57
CA LEU A 121 19.44 12.59 6.38
C LEU A 121 18.43 13.04 7.43
N GLU A 122 18.85 13.22 8.68
CA GLU A 122 17.97 13.67 9.78
C GLU A 122 17.38 15.07 9.55
N ILE A 123 18.08 15.94 8.82
CA ILE A 123 17.64 17.32 8.54
C ILE A 123 16.57 17.40 7.44
N PHE A 124 16.35 16.33 6.66
CA PHE A 124 15.39 16.28 5.55
C PHE A 124 13.96 15.93 5.98
#